data_AF-A0A7S2V616-F1
#
_entry.id   AF-A0A7S2V616-F1
#
_cell.length_a   1.000
_cell.length_b   1.000
_cell.length_c   1.000
_cell.angle_alpha   90.00
_cell.angle_beta   90.00
_cell.angle_gamma   90.00
#
_symmetry.space_group_name_H-M   'P 1'
#
loop_
_entity.id
_entity.type
_entity.pdbx_description
1 polymer ?
#
loop_
_entity_poly.entity_id
_entity_poly.type
_entity_poly.pdbx_seq_one_letter_code
_entity_poly.pdbx_strand_id
1 'polypeptide(L)'
;CNNASWAIGETAIKVGREVMLPYVAQVAQVMVPVLNHERTPAGLLENTATTLGRLGLLCPDLLAGGLEHFFRRWCFGMSLIRNRDEKASACRGMCLVIQANPAVCTSAFDNFSYHVVGSWHQPQLHPVPDDLKGMFQQILAGLKPSVGEAWPK
;
A
#
# COMPACT_ATOMS: atom_id res chain seq x y z
N CYS A 1 9.70 -6.98 16.88
CA CYS A 1 9.14 -6.97 15.51
C CYS A 1 8.98 -5.56 14.94
N ASN A 2 8.47 -4.59 15.70
CA ASN A 2 8.17 -3.25 15.16
C ASN A 2 9.37 -2.55 14.46
N ASN A 3 10.52 -2.47 15.13
CA ASN A 3 11.73 -1.86 14.57
C ASN A 3 12.31 -2.64 13.38
N ALA A 4 12.13 -3.96 13.36
CA ALA A 4 12.60 -4.80 12.26
C ALA A 4 11.78 -4.55 10.98
N SER A 5 10.45 -4.43 11.09
CA SER A 5 9.59 -4.05 9.96
C SER A 5 10.01 -2.71 9.38
N TRP A 6 10.13 -1.69 10.23
CA TRP A 6 10.55 -0.35 9.79
C TRP A 6 11.93 -0.36 9.11
N ALA A 7 12.92 -1.02 9.72
CA ALA A 7 14.27 -1.09 9.17
C ALA A 7 14.30 -1.73 7.78
N ILE A 8 13.54 -2.80 7.55
CA ILE A 8 13.44 -3.43 6.23
C ILE A 8 12.87 -2.47 5.19
N GLY A 9 11.81 -1.73 5.52
CA GLY A 9 11.21 -0.74 4.62
C GLY A 9 12.16 0.41 4.28
N GLU A 10 12.94 0.88 5.25
CA GLU A 10 13.97 1.91 5.04
C GLU A 10 15.15 1.41 4.20
N THR A 11 15.63 0.20 4.49
CA THR A 11 16.68 -0.44 3.70
C THR A 11 16.24 -0.59 2.26
N ALA A 12 15.00 -1.03 2.03
CA ALA A 12 14.46 -1.24 0.69
C ALA A 12 14.57 0.01 -0.19
N ILE A 13 14.18 1.18 0.33
CA ILE A 13 14.27 2.44 -0.41
C ILE A 13 15.73 2.83 -0.68
N LYS A 14 16.65 2.57 0.26
CA LYS A 14 18.05 3.03 0.17
C LYS A 14 18.93 2.16 -0.73
N VAL A 15 18.76 0.84 -0.68
CA VAL A 15 19.62 -0.10 -1.44
C VAL A 15 19.08 -0.40 -2.83
N GLY A 16 17.80 -0.10 -3.08
CA GLY A 16 17.17 -0.24 -4.39
C GLY A 16 16.83 -1.68 -4.79
N ARG A 17 16.32 -1.82 -6.02
CA ARG A 17 15.73 -3.06 -6.52
C ARG A 17 16.73 -4.20 -6.63
N GLU A 18 17.92 -3.96 -7.18
CA GLU A 18 18.91 -5.00 -7.48
C GLU A 18 19.30 -5.79 -6.23
N VAL A 19 19.51 -5.08 -5.12
CA VAL A 19 19.89 -5.70 -3.84
C VAL A 19 18.68 -6.35 -3.16
N MET A 20 17.49 -5.73 -3.22
CA MET A 20 16.31 -6.25 -2.52
C MET A 20 15.62 -7.42 -3.21
N LEU A 21 15.68 -7.50 -4.54
CA LEU A 21 14.94 -8.46 -5.36
C LEU A 21 14.96 -9.91 -4.81
N PRO A 22 16.12 -10.50 -4.44
CA PRO A 22 16.15 -11.89 -3.94
C PRO A 22 15.44 -12.07 -2.60
N TYR A 23 15.23 -11.00 -1.82
CA TYR A 23 14.68 -11.07 -0.47
C TYR A 23 13.19 -10.72 -0.40
N VAL A 24 12.64 -10.03 -1.42
CA VAL A 24 11.26 -9.48 -1.38
C VAL A 24 10.23 -10.57 -1.11
N ALA A 25 10.33 -11.73 -1.79
CA ALA A 25 9.36 -12.81 -1.63
C ALA A 25 9.36 -13.36 -0.18
N GLN A 26 10.55 -13.62 0.38
CA GLN A 26 10.69 -14.11 1.75
C GLN A 26 10.20 -13.08 2.77
N VAL A 27 10.52 -11.80 2.57
CA VAL A 27 10.04 -10.73 3.44
C VAL A 27 8.51 -10.64 3.40
N ALA A 28 7.91 -10.68 2.20
CA ALA A 28 6.46 -10.66 2.04
C ALA A 28 5.78 -11.86 2.74
N GLN A 29 6.35 -13.05 2.62
CA GLN A 29 5.86 -14.28 3.26
C GLN A 29 5.80 -14.15 4.80
N VAL A 30 6.73 -13.39 5.41
CA VAL A 30 6.73 -13.14 6.86
C VAL A 30 5.81 -11.97 7.24
N MET A 31 5.79 -10.91 6.44
CA MET A 31 5.06 -9.67 6.75
C MET A 31 3.54 -9.82 6.57
N VAL A 32 3.08 -10.57 5.57
CA VAL A 32 1.64 -10.75 5.30
C VAL A 32 0.90 -11.39 6.50
N PRO A 33 1.38 -12.49 7.10
CA PRO A 33 0.78 -13.03 8.32
C PRO A 33 0.76 -12.03 9.50
N VAL A 34 1.82 -11.25 9.68
CA VAL A 34 1.89 -10.22 10.73
C VAL A 34 0.85 -9.12 10.50
N LEU A 35 0.69 -8.68 9.26
CA LEU A 35 -0.32 -7.69 8.87
C LEU A 35 -1.74 -8.18 9.18
N ASN A 36 -2.03 -9.43 8.82
CA ASN A 36 -3.36 -10.04 8.91
C ASN A 36 -3.74 -10.53 10.31
N HIS A 37 -2.79 -10.62 11.24
CA HIS A 37 -3.10 -11.05 12.59
C HIS A 37 -4.01 -10.02 13.30
N GLU A 38 -5.13 -10.50 13.84
CA GLU A 38 -6.21 -9.63 14.37
C GLU A 38 -5.73 -8.72 15.49
N ARG A 39 -4.87 -9.24 16.36
CA ARG A 39 -4.34 -8.55 17.55
C ARG A 39 -3.01 -7.84 17.30
N THR A 40 -2.66 -7.57 16.05
CA THR A 40 -1.45 -6.81 15.73
C THR A 40 -1.56 -5.38 16.27
N PRO A 41 -0.62 -4.93 17.13
CA PRO A 41 -0.63 -3.56 17.67
C PRO A 41 -0.54 -2.52 16.55
N ALA A 42 -1.20 -1.37 16.73
CA ALA A 42 -1.31 -0.33 15.70
C ALA A 42 0.04 0.07 15.08
N GLY A 43 1.06 0.35 15.89
CA GLY A 43 2.38 0.72 15.38
C GLY A 43 3.06 -0.39 14.55
N LEU A 44 2.85 -1.66 14.89
CA LEU A 44 3.37 -2.77 14.09
C LEU A 44 2.57 -2.94 12.79
N LEU A 45 1.25 -2.73 12.84
CA LEU A 45 0.39 -2.75 11.65
C LEU A 45 0.79 -1.64 10.68
N GLU A 46 0.98 -0.41 11.16
CA GLU A 46 1.47 0.74 10.40
C GLU A 46 2.81 0.41 9.73
N ASN A 47 3.81 -0.03 10.49
CA ASN A 47 5.14 -0.32 9.94
C ASN A 47 5.14 -1.49 8.95
N THR A 48 4.32 -2.52 9.20
CA THR A 48 4.19 -3.65 8.28
C THR A 48 3.51 -3.22 6.97
N ALA A 49 2.45 -2.42 7.05
CA ALA A 49 1.78 -1.86 5.88
C ALA A 49 2.71 -0.94 5.08
N THR A 50 3.40 -0.03 5.75
CA THR A 50 4.40 0.86 5.13
C THR A 50 5.48 0.06 4.40
N THR A 51 6.00 -0.98 5.05
CA THR A 51 7.06 -1.83 4.48
C THR A 51 6.57 -2.57 3.23
N LEU A 52 5.42 -3.24 3.29
CA LEU A 52 4.85 -3.92 2.12
C LEU A 52 4.59 -2.96 0.97
N GLY A 53 4.08 -1.76 1.25
CA GLY A 53 3.90 -0.71 0.25
C GLY A 53 5.24 -0.31 -0.40
N ARG A 54 6.28 -0.08 0.40
CA ARG A 54 7.61 0.32 -0.09
C ARG A 54 8.32 -0.77 -0.89
N LEU A 55 8.12 -2.05 -0.56
CA LEU A 55 8.62 -3.15 -1.39
C LEU A 55 7.99 -3.14 -2.80
N GLY A 56 6.74 -2.68 -2.91
CA GLY A 56 6.05 -2.48 -4.18
C GLY A 56 6.69 -1.43 -5.09
N LEU A 57 7.48 -0.49 -4.54
CA LEU A 57 8.27 0.45 -5.36
C LEU A 57 9.36 -0.27 -6.16
N LEU A 58 9.86 -1.39 -5.63
CA LEU A 58 11.00 -2.10 -6.21
C LEU A 58 10.53 -3.27 -7.08
N CYS A 59 9.58 -4.04 -6.57
CA CYS A 59 9.19 -5.33 -7.13
C CYS A 59 7.66 -5.46 -7.16
N PRO A 60 6.95 -4.62 -7.95
CA PRO A 60 5.49 -4.63 -7.98
C PRO A 60 4.93 -5.98 -8.42
N ASP A 61 5.54 -6.62 -9.43
CA ASP A 61 5.09 -7.91 -9.98
C ASP A 61 5.13 -9.04 -8.95
N LEU A 62 6.15 -9.06 -8.08
CA LEU A 62 6.29 -10.08 -7.03
C LEU A 62 5.20 -9.97 -5.97
N LEU A 63 4.78 -8.74 -5.63
CA LEU A 63 3.71 -8.54 -4.66
C LEU A 63 2.32 -8.68 -5.28
N ALA A 64 2.19 -8.39 -6.58
CA ALA A 64 0.92 -8.44 -7.31
C ALA A 64 0.27 -9.83 -7.26
N GLY A 65 1.08 -10.89 -7.32
CA GLY A 65 0.61 -12.28 -7.22
C GLY A 65 0.00 -12.66 -5.86
N GLY A 66 0.39 -11.98 -4.78
CA GLY A 66 -0.13 -12.21 -3.42
C GLY A 66 -1.07 -11.11 -2.92
N LEU A 67 -1.39 -10.13 -3.76
CA LEU A 67 -2.07 -8.88 -3.35
C LEU A 67 -3.40 -9.16 -2.66
N GLU A 68 -4.20 -10.09 -3.17
CA GLU A 68 -5.51 -10.47 -2.62
C GLU A 68 -5.45 -10.90 -1.13
N HIS A 69 -4.33 -11.48 -0.70
CA HIS A 69 -4.21 -12.00 0.66
C HIS A 69 -4.04 -10.92 1.72
N PHE A 70 -3.61 -9.71 1.35
CA PHE A 70 -3.24 -8.69 2.32
C PHE A 70 -3.81 -7.30 2.02
N PHE A 71 -4.33 -7.07 0.80
CA PHE A 71 -4.70 -5.73 0.34
C PHE A 71 -5.72 -5.01 1.23
N ARG A 72 -6.79 -5.69 1.66
CA ARG A 72 -7.82 -5.08 2.53
C ARG A 72 -7.22 -4.62 3.87
N ARG A 73 -6.38 -5.46 4.47
CA ARG A 73 -5.74 -5.16 5.74
C ARG A 73 -4.66 -4.09 5.60
N TRP A 74 -3.96 -4.08 4.47
CA TRP A 74 -3.04 -3.02 4.10
C TRP A 74 -3.74 -1.68 3.98
N CYS A 75 -4.89 -1.61 3.30
CA CYS A 75 -5.69 -0.40 3.19
C CYS A 75 -6.03 0.14 4.58
N PHE A 76 -6.54 -0.71 5.47
CA PHE A 76 -6.82 -0.32 6.86
C PHE A 76 -5.56 0.22 7.57
N GLY A 77 -4.42 -0.46 7.46
CA GLY A 77 -3.15 0.02 8.02
C GLY A 77 -2.75 1.41 7.52
N MET A 78 -2.95 1.70 6.25
CA MET A 78 -2.66 3.02 5.67
C MET A 78 -3.48 4.15 6.30
N SER A 79 -4.72 3.87 6.74
CA SER A 79 -5.55 4.88 7.39
C SER A 79 -5.01 5.31 8.77
N LEU A 80 -4.17 4.48 9.40
CA LEU A 80 -3.60 4.73 10.73
C LEU A 80 -2.30 5.57 10.68
N ILE A 81 -1.57 5.51 9.56
CA ILE A 81 -0.26 6.16 9.43
C ILE A 81 -0.41 7.69 9.47
N ARG A 82 0.30 8.30 10.43
CA ARG A 82 0.37 9.76 10.62
C ARG A 82 1.49 10.41 9.82
N ASN A 83 2.64 9.75 9.70
CA ASN A 83 3.77 10.26 8.93
C ASN A 83 3.42 10.27 7.43
N ARG A 84 3.32 11.47 6.85
CA ARG A 84 2.84 11.64 5.47
C ARG A 84 3.86 11.22 4.42
N ASP A 85 5.15 11.32 4.70
CA ASP A 85 6.20 10.91 3.77
C ASP A 85 6.29 9.38 3.68
N GLU A 86 6.24 8.70 4.84
CA GLU A 86 6.15 7.25 4.89
C GLU A 86 4.88 6.76 4.20
N LYS A 87 3.73 7.37 4.51
CA LYS A 87 2.45 7.07 3.87
C LYS A 87 2.51 7.26 2.36
N ALA A 88 3.05 8.37 1.88
CA ALA A 88 3.16 8.66 0.45
C ALA A 88 4.05 7.63 -0.25
N SER A 89 5.22 7.31 0.33
CA SER A 89 6.12 6.30 -0.23
C SER A 89 5.48 4.91 -0.34
N ALA A 90 4.75 4.49 0.69
CA ALA A 90 4.04 3.22 0.70
C ALA A 90 2.87 3.20 -0.30
N CYS A 91 2.10 4.29 -0.39
CA CYS A 91 1.02 4.43 -1.36
C CYS A 91 1.54 4.36 -2.80
N ARG A 92 2.64 5.04 -3.13
CA ARG A 92 3.26 4.99 -4.47
C ARG A 92 3.58 3.56 -4.88
N GLY A 93 4.26 2.81 -4.01
CA GLY A 93 4.60 1.42 -4.32
C GLY A 93 3.36 0.55 -4.47
N MET A 94 2.34 0.73 -3.61
CA MET A 94 1.11 -0.03 -3.76
C MET A 94 0.33 0.34 -5.03
N CYS A 95 0.36 1.60 -5.48
CA CYS A 95 -0.21 1.99 -6.75
C CYS A 95 0.43 1.22 -7.92
N LEU A 96 1.75 1.00 -7.90
CA LEU A 96 2.43 0.18 -8.91
C LEU A 96 2.00 -1.30 -8.83
N VAL A 97 1.87 -1.85 -7.62
CA VAL A 97 1.39 -3.22 -7.42
C VAL A 97 -0.05 -3.40 -7.93
N ILE A 98 -0.93 -2.43 -7.66
CA ILE A 98 -2.32 -2.41 -8.18
C ILE A 98 -2.33 -2.33 -9.70
N GLN A 99 -1.45 -1.54 -10.32
CA GLN A 99 -1.36 -1.48 -11.78
C GLN A 99 -0.96 -2.83 -12.40
N ALA A 100 -0.14 -3.62 -11.71
CA ALA A 100 0.21 -4.97 -12.13
C ALA A 100 -0.91 -6.01 -11.89
N ASN A 101 -1.80 -5.80 -10.90
CA ASN A 101 -2.98 -6.63 -10.66
C ASN A 101 -4.20 -5.80 -10.22
N PRO A 102 -4.91 -5.17 -11.18
CA PRO A 102 -5.99 -4.22 -10.86
C PRO A 102 -7.25 -4.90 -10.32
N ALA A 103 -7.47 -6.18 -10.64
CA ALA A 103 -8.66 -6.93 -10.24
C ALA A 103 -8.86 -6.97 -8.72
N VAL A 104 -7.77 -7.03 -7.94
CA VAL A 104 -7.85 -7.01 -6.48
C VAL A 104 -8.36 -5.67 -5.96
N CYS A 105 -7.93 -4.56 -6.56
CA CYS A 105 -8.42 -3.24 -6.19
C CYS A 105 -9.89 -3.06 -6.55
N THR A 106 -10.33 -3.59 -7.70
CA THR A 106 -11.76 -3.60 -8.07
C THR A 106 -12.62 -4.30 -7.02
N SER A 107 -12.21 -5.50 -6.58
CA SER A 107 -12.99 -6.29 -5.60
C SER A 107 -12.96 -5.73 -4.17
N ALA A 108 -12.00 -4.87 -3.86
CA ALA A 108 -11.82 -4.22 -2.56
C ALA A 108 -11.86 -2.68 -2.68
N PHE A 109 -12.64 -2.16 -3.64
CA PHE A 109 -12.68 -0.74 -3.97
C PHE A 109 -13.03 0.12 -2.75
N ASP A 110 -14.03 -0.26 -1.97
CA ASP A 110 -14.44 0.48 -0.77
C ASP A 110 -13.30 0.61 0.26
N ASN A 111 -12.50 -0.44 0.42
CA ASN A 111 -11.36 -0.39 1.32
C ASN A 111 -10.29 0.59 0.81
N PHE A 112 -10.01 0.57 -0.50
CA PHE A 112 -9.04 1.47 -1.12
C PHE A 112 -9.52 2.94 -1.07
N SER A 113 -10.75 3.20 -1.51
CA SER A 113 -11.32 4.54 -1.57
C SER A 113 -11.42 5.18 -0.18
N TYR A 114 -11.95 4.45 0.82
CA TYR A 114 -12.13 4.98 2.16
C TYR A 114 -10.81 5.05 2.95
N HIS A 115 -10.09 3.93 3.08
CA HIS A 115 -8.93 3.88 3.98
C HIS A 115 -7.64 4.43 3.37
N VAL A 116 -7.50 4.44 2.04
CA VAL A 116 -6.28 4.93 1.39
C VAL A 116 -6.50 6.35 0.91
N VAL A 117 -7.40 6.56 -0.05
CA VAL A 117 -7.63 7.87 -0.67
C VAL A 117 -8.29 8.84 0.32
N GLY A 118 -9.36 8.41 0.99
CA GLY A 118 -10.09 9.22 1.97
C GLY A 118 -9.26 9.60 3.20
N SER A 119 -8.26 8.79 3.57
CA SER A 119 -7.43 9.03 4.76
C SER A 119 -6.44 10.21 4.64
N TRP A 120 -6.39 10.89 3.50
CA TRP A 120 -5.66 12.14 3.29
C TRP A 120 -6.49 13.38 3.70
N HIS A 121 -7.13 13.30 4.87
CA HIS A 121 -7.90 14.40 5.46
C HIS A 121 -7.03 15.64 5.70
N GLN A 122 -7.60 16.83 5.52
CA GLN A 122 -6.97 18.17 5.59
C GLN A 122 -5.98 18.48 4.44
N PRO A 123 -6.42 18.40 3.17
CA PRO A 123 -5.58 18.70 2.01
C PRO A 123 -5.00 20.13 2.01
N GLN A 124 -5.61 21.07 2.74
CA GLN A 124 -5.14 22.44 2.88
C GLN A 124 -3.87 22.60 3.74
N LEU A 125 -3.64 21.69 4.69
CA LEU A 125 -2.45 21.72 5.56
C LEU A 125 -1.37 20.78 5.02
N HIS A 126 -1.78 19.63 4.51
CA HIS A 126 -0.88 18.61 3.98
C HIS A 126 -1.50 17.99 2.72
N PRO A 127 -1.32 18.66 1.56
CA PRO A 127 -1.88 18.18 0.30
C PRO A 127 -1.27 16.82 -0.07
N VAL A 128 -2.07 16.01 -0.77
CA VAL A 128 -1.55 14.80 -1.41
C VAL A 128 -0.51 15.25 -2.44
N PRO A 129 0.71 14.67 -2.45
CA PRO A 129 1.71 14.98 -3.48
C PRO A 129 1.15 14.81 -4.89
N ASP A 130 1.49 15.72 -5.81
CA ASP A 130 0.87 15.77 -7.15
C ASP A 130 1.06 14.50 -7.96
N ASP A 131 2.23 13.88 -7.84
CA ASP A 131 2.54 12.61 -8.49
C ASP A 131 1.65 11.49 -7.95
N LEU A 132 1.51 11.38 -6.62
CA LEU A 132 0.65 10.39 -5.98
C LEU A 132 -0.83 10.63 -6.31
N LYS A 133 -1.26 11.90 -6.36
CA LYS A 133 -2.60 12.28 -6.78
C LYS A 133 -2.88 11.81 -8.21
N GLY A 134 -1.92 11.98 -9.13
CA GLY A 134 -2.01 11.45 -10.49
C GLY A 134 -2.15 9.93 -10.52
N MET A 135 -1.38 9.20 -9.72
CA MET A 135 -1.49 7.74 -9.62
C MET A 135 -2.87 7.30 -9.10
N PHE A 136 -3.41 7.96 -8.07
CA PHE A 136 -4.76 7.68 -7.58
C PHE A 136 -5.80 7.94 -8.65
N GLN A 137 -5.71 9.07 -9.37
CA GLN A 137 -6.63 9.39 -10.46
C GLN A 137 -6.59 8.33 -11.57
N GLN A 138 -5.41 7.87 -11.95
CA GLN A 138 -5.25 6.82 -12.96
C GLN A 138 -5.91 5.50 -12.53
N ILE A 139 -5.66 5.06 -11.29
CA ILE A 139 -6.28 3.84 -10.76
C ILE A 139 -7.79 4.01 -10.71
N LEU A 140 -8.29 5.09 -10.12
CA LEU A 140 -9.73 5.35 -10.00
C LEU A 140 -10.42 5.41 -11.37
N ALA A 141 -9.82 6.08 -12.36
CA ALA A 141 -10.34 6.14 -13.72
C ALA A 141 -10.38 4.76 -14.38
N GLY A 142 -9.37 3.92 -14.15
CA GLY A 142 -9.33 2.53 -14.66
C GLY A 142 -10.35 1.61 -13.99
N LEU A 143 -10.70 1.87 -12.72
CA LEU A 143 -11.69 1.08 -11.98
C LEU A 143 -13.14 1.48 -12.32
N LYS A 144 -13.37 2.75 -12.70
CA LYS A 144 -14.71 3.30 -12.94
C LYS A 144 -15.59 2.47 -13.88
N PRO A 145 -15.11 1.95 -15.03
CA PRO A 145 -15.92 1.09 -15.90
C PRO A 145 -16.30 -0.25 -15.25
N SER A 146 -15.42 -0.80 -14.40
CA SER A 146 -15.61 -2.10 -13.75
C SER A 146 -16.48 -2.03 -12.50
N VAL A 147 -16.48 -0.90 -11.79
CA VAL A 147 -17.30 -0.69 -10.59
C VAL A 147 -18.72 -0.23 -10.96
N GLY A 148 -18.91 0.43 -12.11
CA GLY A 148 -20.23 0.72 -12.66
C GLY A 148 -21.12 1.55 -11.72
N GLU A 149 -22.35 1.08 -11.49
CA GLU A 149 -23.36 1.76 -10.63
C GLU A 149 -22.99 1.84 -9.15
N ALA A 150 -22.04 1.01 -8.69
CA ALA A 150 -21.53 1.04 -7.32
C ALA A 150 -20.53 2.18 -7.09
N TRP A 151 -20.18 2.95 -8.13
CA TRP A 151 -19.27 4.09 -7.99
C TRP A 151 -19.92 5.20 -7.14
N PRO A 152 -19.29 5.64 -6.04
CA PRO A 152 -19.81 6.73 -5.21
C PRO A 152 -20.00 7.99 -6.06
N LYS A 153 -21.22 8.54 -6.04
CA LYS A 153 -21.59 9.78 -6.75
C LYS A 153 -20.94 11.01 -6.11
#